data_AF-R0D5T0-F1
#
_entry.id   AF-R0D5T0-F1
#
_cell.length_a   1.000
_cell.length_b   1.000
_cell.length_c   1.000
_cell.angle_alpha   90.00
_cell.angle_beta   90.00
_cell.angle_gamma   90.00
#
_symmetry.space_group_name_H-M   'P 1'
#
loop_
_entity.id
_entity.type
_entity.pdbx_description
1 polymer ?
#
loop_
_entity_poly.entity_id
_entity_poly.type
_entity_poly.pdbx_seq_one_letter_code
_entity_poly.pdbx_strand_id
1 'polypeptide(L)'
;MANKDNTYTVNNFVIELDTDDKEQSEREYIEFITATIMTICNDFVSRHSNINLCSSQGLTELLKDIRRKYKADKDNIKELNILWDIYTVICCTCRIKPTLMRYCIMVDISRDTINSWLRGEYGGRVASGHSDTAQKWKQECESTLYDEVIQTGNIGCMFALKANYGYRDNIQIIQTDGKASLPAYSREEIAARAKATESLPGSVEDLPD
;
A
#
# COMPACT_ATOMS: atom_id res chain seq x y z
N MET A 1 -26.20 5.42 -25.65
CA MET A 1 -25.21 4.88 -26.59
C MET A 1 -24.52 3.73 -25.90
N ALA A 2 -24.71 2.49 -26.36
CA ALA A 2 -24.03 1.33 -25.80
C ALA A 2 -22.58 1.26 -26.32
N ASN A 3 -21.66 1.04 -25.37
CA ASN A 3 -20.30 0.49 -25.46
C ASN A 3 -19.42 0.77 -26.70
N LYS A 4 -18.36 1.54 -26.46
CA LYS A 4 -17.02 1.01 -26.66
C LYS A 4 -16.44 0.71 -25.28
N ASP A 5 -16.42 -0.57 -24.91
CA ASP A 5 -15.56 -1.06 -23.83
C ASP A 5 -14.11 -0.75 -24.20
N ASN A 6 -13.63 0.43 -23.84
CA ASN A 6 -12.23 0.81 -24.01
C ASN A 6 -11.40 0.17 -22.88
N THR A 7 -11.53 -1.15 -22.75
CA THR A 7 -10.84 -1.95 -21.75
C THR A 7 -9.37 -1.95 -22.14
N TYR A 8 -8.54 -1.26 -21.36
CA TYR A 8 -7.11 -1.21 -21.57
C TYR A 8 -6.52 -2.63 -21.50
N THR A 9 -5.81 -3.03 -22.55
CA THR A 9 -5.11 -4.31 -22.65
C THR A 9 -3.61 -4.09 -22.90
N VAL A 10 -2.79 -5.02 -22.41
CA VAL A 10 -1.35 -5.03 -22.65
C VAL A 10 -1.07 -6.03 -23.77
N ASN A 11 -0.59 -5.54 -24.91
CA ASN A 11 -0.29 -6.36 -26.10
C ASN A 11 1.20 -6.69 -26.23
N ASN A 12 2.06 -5.89 -25.60
CA ASN A 12 3.50 -6.09 -25.52
C ASN A 12 4.07 -5.31 -24.32
N PHE A 13 5.26 -5.71 -23.91
CA PHE A 13 6.10 -4.99 -22.96
C PHE A 13 7.28 -4.37 -23.70
N VAL A 14 7.47 -3.07 -23.47
CA VAL A 14 8.68 -2.33 -23.81
C VAL A 14 9.28 -1.94 -22.46
N ILE A 15 10.44 -2.49 -22.15
CA ILE A 15 11.12 -2.28 -20.87
C ILE A 15 12.47 -1.65 -21.19
N GLU A 16 12.63 -0.41 -20.77
CA GLU A 16 13.85 0.38 -20.95
C GLU A 16 14.22 0.93 -19.59
N LEU A 17 15.46 0.67 -19.16
CA LEU A 17 16.02 1.20 -17.94
C LEU A 17 17.13 2.17 -18.32
N ASP A 18 16.94 3.44 -17.98
CA ASP A 18 18.00 4.44 -18.10
C ASP A 18 19.00 4.21 -16.95
N THR A 19 20.29 4.13 -17.31
CA THR A 19 21.37 4.03 -16.32
C THR A 19 22.40 5.13 -16.55
N ASP A 20 22.76 5.80 -15.46
CA ASP A 20 23.89 6.75 -15.41
C ASP A 20 25.24 6.04 -15.27
N ASP A 21 25.27 4.70 -15.30
CA ASP A 21 26.48 3.91 -15.16
C ASP A 21 27.45 4.17 -16.32
N LYS A 22 28.64 4.62 -15.93
CA LYS A 22 29.71 4.95 -16.87
C LYS A 22 30.43 3.72 -17.38
N GLU A 23 30.41 2.63 -16.60
CA GLU A 23 31.08 1.37 -16.92
C GLU A 23 30.27 0.56 -17.92
N GLN A 24 30.93 0.19 -19.03
CA GLN A 24 30.29 -0.55 -20.11
C GLN A 24 29.73 -1.91 -19.65
N SER A 25 30.46 -2.61 -18.78
CA SER A 25 30.05 -3.92 -18.26
C SER A 25 28.77 -3.86 -17.42
N GLU A 26 28.57 -2.79 -16.63
CA GLU A 26 27.35 -2.64 -15.83
C GLU A 26 26.15 -2.34 -16.75
N ARG A 27 26.34 -1.50 -17.79
CA ARG A 27 25.30 -1.26 -18.80
C ARG A 27 24.89 -2.54 -19.54
N GLU A 28 25.88 -3.31 -20.00
CA GLU A 28 25.64 -4.59 -20.67
C GLU A 28 24.93 -5.59 -19.76
N TYR A 29 25.23 -5.59 -18.46
CA TYR A 29 24.56 -6.43 -17.48
C TYR A 29 23.09 -6.02 -17.29
N ILE A 30 22.79 -4.72 -17.15
CA ILE A 30 21.43 -4.19 -17.07
C ILE A 30 20.65 -4.50 -18.35
N GLU A 31 21.25 -4.27 -19.52
CA GLU A 31 20.65 -4.54 -20.83
C GLU A 31 20.33 -6.03 -21.00
N PHE A 32 21.26 -6.91 -20.60
CA PHE A 32 21.05 -8.35 -20.66
C PHE A 32 19.85 -8.79 -19.82
N ILE A 33 19.75 -8.34 -18.56
CA ILE A 33 18.62 -8.67 -17.69
C ILE A 33 17.32 -8.12 -18.28
N THR A 34 17.32 -6.85 -18.67
CA THR A 34 16.15 -6.15 -19.22
C THR A 34 15.63 -6.85 -20.47
N ALA A 35 16.50 -7.14 -21.43
CA ALA A 35 16.15 -7.86 -22.66
C ALA A 35 15.61 -9.25 -22.35
N THR A 36 16.25 -9.99 -21.44
CA THR A 36 15.82 -11.34 -21.06
C THR A 36 14.40 -11.33 -20.47
N ILE A 37 14.12 -10.45 -19.51
CA ILE A 37 12.79 -10.35 -18.90
C ILE A 37 11.76 -9.87 -19.92
N MET A 38 12.09 -8.89 -20.76
CA MET A 38 11.20 -8.39 -21.80
C MET A 38 10.81 -9.49 -22.80
N THR A 39 11.77 -10.33 -23.23
CA THR A 39 11.49 -11.50 -24.07
C THR A 39 10.53 -12.46 -23.35
N ILE A 40 10.77 -12.79 -22.08
CA ILE A 40 9.88 -13.66 -21.31
C ILE A 40 8.45 -13.10 -21.23
N CYS A 41 8.31 -11.80 -20.98
CA CYS A 41 7.03 -11.11 -20.90
C CYS A 41 6.28 -11.15 -22.24
N ASN A 42 6.96 -10.84 -23.35
CA ASN A 42 6.34 -10.83 -24.68
C ASN A 42 5.99 -12.25 -25.15
N ASP A 43 6.82 -13.25 -24.83
CA ASP A 43 6.49 -14.66 -25.05
C ASP A 43 5.30 -15.13 -24.21
N PHE A 44 5.10 -14.57 -23.02
CA PHE A 44 3.90 -14.85 -22.22
C PHE A 44 2.64 -14.27 -22.86
N VAL A 45 2.70 -13.01 -23.31
CA VAL A 45 1.58 -12.37 -24.00
C VAL A 45 1.20 -13.15 -25.26
N SER A 46 2.18 -13.56 -26.07
CA SER A 46 1.93 -14.29 -27.32
C SER A 46 1.28 -15.67 -27.07
N ARG A 47 1.70 -16.39 -26.03
CA ARG A 47 1.11 -17.69 -25.65
C ARG A 47 -0.25 -17.58 -24.97
N HIS A 48 -0.56 -16.43 -24.37
CA HIS A 48 -1.75 -16.21 -23.55
C HIS A 48 -2.55 -14.98 -24.00
N SER A 49 -2.88 -14.89 -25.29
CA SER A 49 -3.53 -13.72 -25.90
C SER A 49 -4.87 -13.29 -25.26
N ASN A 50 -5.55 -14.18 -24.54
CA ASN A 50 -6.83 -13.89 -23.88
C ASN A 50 -6.68 -13.53 -22.38
N ILE A 51 -5.47 -13.50 -21.83
CA ILE A 51 -5.27 -13.21 -20.42
C ILE A 51 -5.39 -11.71 -20.15
N ASN A 52 -6.18 -11.33 -19.15
CA ASN A 52 -6.22 -9.95 -18.68
C ASN A 52 -5.03 -9.68 -17.74
N LEU A 53 -3.92 -9.19 -18.28
CA LEU A 53 -2.73 -8.81 -17.52
C LEU A 53 -2.98 -7.69 -16.51
N CYS A 54 -3.97 -6.84 -16.76
CA CYS A 54 -4.40 -5.76 -15.85
C CYS A 54 -5.21 -6.29 -14.65
N SER A 55 -5.42 -7.61 -14.55
CA SER A 55 -6.03 -8.26 -13.40
C SER A 55 -4.98 -8.79 -12.42
N SER A 56 -5.36 -8.93 -11.14
CA SER A 56 -4.50 -9.54 -10.11
C SER A 56 -4.00 -10.93 -10.51
N GLN A 57 -4.90 -11.74 -11.09
CA GLN A 57 -4.57 -13.11 -11.50
C GLN A 57 -3.63 -13.11 -12.72
N GLY A 58 -3.94 -12.30 -13.74
CA GLY A 58 -3.13 -12.23 -14.96
C GLY A 58 -1.69 -11.79 -14.69
N LEU A 59 -1.52 -10.70 -13.94
CA LEU A 59 -0.18 -10.25 -13.53
C LEU A 59 0.55 -11.33 -12.72
N THR A 60 -0.14 -11.98 -11.77
CA THR A 60 0.49 -13.01 -10.93
C THR A 60 1.01 -14.19 -11.77
N GLU A 61 0.29 -14.61 -12.80
CA GLU A 61 0.75 -15.69 -13.69
C GLU A 61 1.94 -15.28 -14.55
N LEU A 62 1.97 -14.03 -15.04
CA LEU A 62 3.16 -13.47 -15.72
C LEU A 62 4.39 -13.50 -14.79
N LEU A 63 4.26 -12.99 -13.57
CA LEU A 63 5.37 -12.96 -12.61
C LEU A 63 5.87 -14.36 -12.25
N LYS A 64 4.96 -15.35 -12.16
CA LYS A 64 5.34 -16.75 -11.98
C LYS A 64 6.07 -17.31 -13.21
N ASP A 65 5.72 -16.92 -14.43
CA ASP A 65 6.42 -17.36 -15.65
C ASP A 65 7.84 -16.77 -15.70
N ILE A 66 7.98 -15.48 -15.35
CA ILE A 66 9.29 -14.83 -15.16
C ILE A 66 10.13 -15.64 -14.17
N ARG A 67 9.62 -15.91 -12.96
CA ARG A 67 10.31 -16.74 -11.96
C ARG A 67 10.75 -18.11 -12.49
N ARG A 68 9.92 -18.74 -13.32
CA ARG A 68 10.23 -20.08 -13.84
C ARG A 68 11.41 -20.04 -14.82
N LYS A 69 11.50 -18.99 -15.63
CA LYS A 69 12.46 -18.86 -16.73
C LYS A 69 13.72 -18.08 -16.38
N TYR A 70 13.60 -17.09 -15.50
CA TYR A 70 14.71 -16.30 -14.98
C TYR A 70 14.98 -16.67 -13.52
N LYS A 71 16.18 -17.16 -13.23
CA LYS A 71 16.59 -17.60 -11.89
C LYS A 71 17.43 -16.52 -11.24
N ALA A 72 16.76 -15.62 -10.53
CA ALA A 72 17.40 -14.52 -9.84
C ALA A 72 18.41 -15.02 -8.79
N ASP A 73 19.60 -14.42 -8.76
CA ASP A 73 20.55 -14.60 -7.68
C ASP A 73 20.11 -13.77 -6.45
N LYS A 74 19.70 -14.47 -5.40
CA LYS A 74 19.14 -13.87 -4.17
C LYS A 74 20.21 -13.20 -3.31
N ASP A 75 21.48 -13.55 -3.50
CA ASP A 75 22.60 -12.91 -2.81
C ASP A 75 23.10 -11.67 -3.56
N ASN A 76 22.80 -11.55 -4.86
CA ASN A 76 23.18 -10.42 -5.68
C ASN A 76 22.16 -9.26 -5.57
N ILE A 77 22.39 -8.37 -4.62
CA ILE A 77 21.48 -7.23 -4.40
C ILE A 77 21.38 -6.28 -5.59
N LYS A 78 22.43 -6.16 -6.42
CA LYS A 78 22.40 -5.34 -7.64
C LYS A 78 21.40 -5.90 -8.64
N GLU A 79 21.47 -7.21 -8.89
CA GLU A 79 20.52 -7.90 -9.77
C GLU A 79 19.08 -7.74 -9.28
N LEU A 80 18.86 -7.90 -7.97
CA LEU A 80 17.54 -7.72 -7.38
C LEU A 80 17.02 -6.28 -7.57
N ASN A 81 17.86 -5.25 -7.45
CA ASN A 81 17.46 -3.87 -7.73
C ASN A 81 17.05 -3.67 -9.20
N ILE A 82 17.83 -4.20 -10.14
CA ILE A 82 17.48 -4.13 -11.57
C ILE A 82 16.13 -4.82 -11.83
N LEU A 83 15.92 -6.00 -11.23
CA LEU A 83 14.64 -6.71 -11.32
C LEU A 83 13.49 -5.94 -10.66
N TRP A 84 13.75 -5.17 -9.61
CA TRP A 84 12.75 -4.32 -8.98
C TRP A 84 12.28 -3.23 -9.95
N ASP A 85 13.21 -2.54 -10.62
CA ASP A 85 12.87 -1.51 -11.60
C ASP A 85 12.11 -2.09 -12.79
N ILE A 86 12.51 -3.27 -13.27
CA ILE A 86 11.75 -4.01 -14.30
C ILE A 86 10.33 -4.34 -13.80
N TYR A 87 10.20 -4.79 -12.55
CA TYR A 87 8.90 -5.13 -11.95
C TYR A 87 7.97 -3.90 -11.83
N THR A 88 8.51 -2.73 -11.46
CA THR A 88 7.72 -1.50 -11.37
C THR A 88 7.28 -1.03 -12.75
N VAL A 89 8.13 -1.17 -13.79
CA VAL A 89 7.74 -0.93 -15.19
C VAL A 89 6.61 -1.87 -15.61
N ILE A 90 6.72 -3.18 -15.35
CA ILE A 90 5.66 -4.16 -15.66
C ILE A 90 4.33 -3.78 -14.96
N CYS A 91 4.40 -3.40 -13.69
CA CYS A 91 3.24 -2.95 -12.92
C CYS A 91 2.60 -1.70 -13.53
N CYS A 92 3.42 -0.72 -13.91
CA CYS A 92 2.99 0.49 -14.60
C CYS A 92 2.29 0.17 -15.92
N THR A 93 2.90 -0.67 -16.76
CA THR A 93 2.29 -1.15 -18.01
C THR A 93 0.96 -1.85 -17.74
N CYS A 94 0.84 -2.65 -16.69
CA CYS A 94 -0.41 -3.32 -16.35
C CYS A 94 -1.43 -2.42 -15.61
N ARG A 95 -1.09 -1.16 -15.30
CA ARG A 95 -1.87 -0.25 -14.44
C ARG A 95 -2.22 -0.85 -13.08
N ILE A 96 -1.30 -1.62 -12.53
CA ILE A 96 -1.44 -2.26 -11.22
C ILE A 96 -0.40 -1.65 -10.28
N LYS A 97 -0.79 -1.31 -9.06
CA LYS A 97 0.16 -0.81 -8.06
C LYS A 97 1.14 -1.91 -7.65
N PRO A 98 2.44 -1.60 -7.54
CA PRO A 98 3.43 -2.57 -7.10
C PRO A 98 3.16 -2.99 -5.67
N THR A 99 3.50 -4.24 -5.35
CA THR A 99 3.50 -4.74 -3.98
C THR A 99 4.75 -5.56 -3.76
N LEU A 100 5.37 -5.42 -2.60
CA LEU A 100 6.57 -6.18 -2.26
C LEU A 100 6.36 -7.70 -2.36
N MET A 101 5.17 -8.20 -2.01
CA MET A 101 4.86 -9.63 -2.08
C MET A 101 4.81 -10.16 -3.52
N ARG A 102 4.31 -9.39 -4.48
CA ARG A 102 4.31 -9.79 -5.90
C ARG A 102 5.71 -9.75 -6.50
N TYR A 103 6.51 -8.76 -6.12
CA TYR A 103 7.93 -8.77 -6.47
C TYR A 103 8.62 -10.04 -5.93
N CYS A 104 8.40 -10.39 -4.67
CA CYS A 104 8.93 -11.62 -4.08
C CYS A 104 8.49 -12.90 -4.84
N ILE A 105 7.26 -12.93 -5.36
CA ILE A 105 6.79 -14.01 -6.25
C ILE A 105 7.59 -14.06 -7.56
N MET A 106 7.95 -12.91 -8.13
CA MET A 106 8.73 -12.84 -9.37
C MET A 106 10.17 -13.34 -9.19
N VAL A 107 10.82 -12.99 -8.08
CA VAL A 107 12.23 -13.34 -7.82
C VAL A 107 12.43 -14.54 -6.90
N ASP A 108 11.34 -15.23 -6.53
CA ASP A 108 11.35 -16.41 -5.66
C ASP A 108 11.94 -16.19 -4.26
N ILE A 109 11.63 -15.05 -3.66
CA ILE A 109 11.97 -14.75 -2.26
C ILE A 109 10.80 -15.14 -1.37
N SER A 110 11.07 -15.88 -0.31
CA SER A 110 10.03 -16.28 0.65
C SER A 110 9.55 -15.08 1.48
N ARG A 111 8.31 -15.14 1.95
CA ARG A 111 7.76 -14.11 2.86
C ARG A 111 8.63 -13.94 4.11
N ASP A 112 9.13 -15.04 4.67
CA ASP A 112 9.92 -15.00 5.90
C ASP A 112 11.29 -14.34 5.66
N THR A 113 11.91 -14.62 4.51
CA THR A 113 13.16 -13.99 4.08
C THR A 113 13.00 -12.48 3.92
N ILE A 114 11.99 -12.02 3.17
CA ILE A 114 11.80 -10.57 2.98
C ILE A 114 11.41 -9.87 4.28
N ASN A 115 10.63 -10.51 5.16
CA ASN A 115 10.32 -9.97 6.47
C ASN A 115 11.57 -9.85 7.35
N SER A 116 12.48 -10.81 7.28
CA SER A 116 13.79 -10.74 7.95
C SER A 116 14.62 -9.55 7.42
N TRP A 117 14.66 -9.33 6.10
CA TRP A 117 15.34 -8.16 5.53
C TRP A 117 14.73 -6.84 6.00
N LEU A 118 13.40 -6.74 6.02
CA LEU A 118 12.70 -5.55 6.51
C LEU A 118 12.98 -5.24 7.98
N ARG A 119 13.20 -6.27 8.80
CA ARG A 119 13.59 -6.13 10.22
C ARG A 119 15.08 -5.84 10.42
N GLY A 120 15.89 -5.95 9.35
CA GLY A 120 17.34 -5.84 9.45
C GLY A 120 18.03 -7.10 10.00
N GLU A 121 17.37 -8.26 9.94
CA GLU A 121 17.81 -9.52 10.53
C GLU A 121 18.51 -10.45 9.51
N TYR A 122 19.26 -9.92 8.53
CA TYR A 122 19.98 -10.78 7.58
C TYR A 122 21.26 -11.36 8.21
N GLY A 123 21.26 -12.66 8.50
CA GLY A 123 22.46 -13.39 8.96
C GLY A 123 23.03 -12.91 10.31
N GLY A 124 22.21 -12.31 11.17
CA GLY A 124 22.66 -11.75 12.46
C GLY A 124 23.47 -10.46 12.34
N ARG A 125 23.52 -9.82 11.16
CA ARG A 125 24.18 -8.53 10.94
C ARG A 125 23.14 -7.42 10.80
N VAL A 126 23.30 -6.39 11.63
CA VAL A 126 22.56 -5.13 11.53
C VAL A 126 22.93 -4.45 10.21
N ALA A 127 21.95 -4.18 9.35
CA ALA A 127 22.06 -3.44 8.07
C ALA A 127 22.93 -4.11 6.98
N SER A 128 22.43 -5.18 6.37
CA SER A 128 22.94 -5.66 5.07
C SER A 128 22.37 -4.83 3.91
N GLY A 129 23.04 -4.81 2.75
CA GLY A 129 22.51 -4.16 1.54
C GLY A 129 21.10 -4.63 1.18
N HIS A 130 20.78 -5.90 1.45
CA HIS A 130 19.41 -6.45 1.31
C HIS A 130 18.38 -5.79 2.22
N SER A 131 18.76 -5.49 3.46
CA SER A 131 17.85 -4.87 4.44
C SER A 131 17.49 -3.44 4.03
N ASP A 132 18.51 -2.66 3.67
CA ASP A 132 18.35 -1.27 3.24
C ASP A 132 17.50 -1.18 1.95
N THR A 133 17.82 -2.04 0.98
CA THR A 133 17.08 -2.11 -0.27
C THR A 133 15.63 -2.58 -0.06
N ALA A 134 15.39 -3.60 0.78
CA ALA A 134 14.03 -4.06 1.05
C ALA A 134 13.16 -2.95 1.68
N GLN A 135 13.75 -2.11 2.53
CA GLN A 135 13.05 -0.94 3.08
C GLN A 135 12.72 0.09 2.00
N LYS A 136 13.63 0.36 1.05
CA LYS A 136 13.36 1.26 -0.10
C LYS A 136 12.21 0.74 -0.97
N TRP A 137 12.25 -0.54 -1.36
CA TRP A 137 11.16 -1.18 -2.11
C TRP A 137 9.81 -1.08 -1.40
N LYS A 138 9.82 -1.28 -0.06
CA LYS A 138 8.62 -1.12 0.75
C LYS A 138 8.12 0.33 0.75
N GLN A 139 9.01 1.32 0.89
CA GLN A 139 8.68 2.74 0.85
C GLN A 139 8.11 3.16 -0.51
N GLU A 140 8.64 2.64 -1.63
CA GLU A 140 8.07 2.90 -2.95
C GLU A 140 6.65 2.36 -3.09
N CYS A 141 6.38 1.14 -2.60
CA CYS A 141 5.02 0.60 -2.56
C CYS A 141 4.08 1.48 -1.73
N GLU A 142 4.54 1.96 -0.58
CA GLU A 142 3.80 2.90 0.28
C GLU A 142 3.48 4.20 -0.46
N SER A 143 4.47 4.80 -1.12
CA SER A 143 4.35 6.04 -1.87
C SER A 143 3.27 5.95 -2.96
N THR A 144 3.27 4.85 -3.74
CA THR A 144 2.28 4.68 -4.82
C THR A 144 0.84 4.53 -4.32
N LEU A 145 0.65 4.05 -3.08
CA LEU A 145 -0.66 3.99 -2.43
C LEU A 145 -1.05 5.35 -1.87
N TYR A 146 -0.10 6.06 -1.26
CA TYR A 146 -0.31 7.39 -0.72
C TYR A 146 -0.75 8.37 -1.82
N ASP A 147 -0.03 8.41 -2.94
CA ASP A 147 -0.36 9.29 -4.07
C ASP A 147 -1.77 9.03 -4.62
N GLU A 148 -2.18 7.76 -4.68
CA GLU A 148 -3.53 7.41 -5.12
C GLU A 148 -4.61 7.93 -4.17
N VAL A 149 -4.39 7.85 -2.85
CA VAL A 149 -5.31 8.43 -1.89
C VAL A 149 -5.44 9.93 -2.13
N ILE A 150 -4.33 10.63 -2.32
CA ILE A 150 -4.31 12.09 -2.50
C ILE A 150 -4.94 12.51 -3.83
N GLN A 151 -4.64 11.80 -4.92
CA GLN A 151 -5.06 12.20 -6.27
C GLN A 151 -6.48 11.77 -6.61
N THR A 152 -6.90 10.57 -6.20
CA THR A 152 -8.20 9.99 -6.62
C THR A 152 -9.18 9.79 -5.47
N GLY A 153 -8.75 9.96 -4.22
CA GLY A 153 -9.60 9.69 -3.05
C GLY A 153 -9.88 8.22 -2.83
N ASN A 154 -9.03 7.32 -3.35
CA ASN A 154 -9.25 5.87 -3.25
C ASN A 154 -9.13 5.36 -1.80
N ILE A 155 -10.29 5.16 -1.16
CA ILE A 155 -10.39 4.68 0.22
C ILE A 155 -9.75 3.29 0.39
N GLY A 156 -9.79 2.44 -0.64
CA GLY A 156 -9.14 1.13 -0.63
C GLY A 156 -7.62 1.23 -0.40
N CYS A 157 -6.98 2.25 -0.99
CA CYS A 157 -5.55 2.50 -0.78
C CYS A 157 -5.26 2.96 0.66
N MET A 158 -6.14 3.76 1.26
CA MET A 158 -6.04 4.15 2.67
C MET A 158 -6.15 2.93 3.60
N PHE A 159 -7.07 1.98 3.34
CA PHE A 159 -7.13 0.73 4.11
C PHE A 159 -5.85 -0.09 3.98
N ALA A 160 -5.26 -0.17 2.78
CA ALA A 160 -3.99 -0.85 2.58
C ALA A 160 -2.83 -0.17 3.33
N LEU A 161 -2.78 1.17 3.36
CA LEU A 161 -1.80 1.96 4.12
C LEU A 161 -1.91 1.69 5.63
N LYS A 162 -3.13 1.69 6.17
CA LYS A 162 -3.38 1.38 7.59
C LYS A 162 -2.94 -0.05 7.94
N ALA A 163 -3.33 -1.02 7.12
CA ALA A 163 -3.08 -2.44 7.41
C ALA A 163 -1.60 -2.83 7.29
N ASN A 164 -0.86 -2.25 6.34
CA ASN A 164 0.49 -2.71 5.99
C ASN A 164 1.62 -1.74 6.39
N TYR A 165 1.29 -0.46 6.62
CA TYR A 165 2.27 0.61 6.86
C TYR A 165 2.02 1.41 8.14
N GLY A 166 0.96 1.09 8.89
CA GLY A 166 0.75 1.63 10.23
C GLY A 166 0.15 3.03 10.29
N TYR A 167 -0.43 3.52 9.18
CA TYR A 167 -1.18 4.78 9.17
C TYR A 167 -2.34 4.70 10.15
N ARG A 168 -2.62 5.81 10.84
CA ARG A 168 -3.71 5.91 11.83
C ARG A 168 -4.46 7.22 11.63
N ASP A 169 -5.74 7.20 11.94
CA ASP A 169 -6.50 8.45 12.03
C ASP A 169 -6.08 9.14 13.33
N ASN A 170 -5.81 10.44 13.26
CA ASN A 170 -5.70 11.26 14.46
C ASN A 170 -7.11 11.47 15.01
N ILE A 171 -7.51 10.62 15.95
CA ILE A 171 -8.81 10.74 16.61
C ILE A 171 -8.75 11.94 17.55
N GLN A 172 -9.44 13.03 17.19
CA GLN A 172 -9.72 14.09 18.16
C GLN A 172 -10.84 13.60 19.09
N ILE A 173 -10.48 13.19 20.30
CA ILE A 173 -11.46 12.88 21.33
C ILE A 173 -12.01 14.21 21.85
N ILE A 174 -13.19 14.60 21.39
CA ILE A 174 -13.93 15.70 22.02
C ILE A 174 -14.50 15.15 23.33
N GLN A 175 -13.79 15.38 24.44
CA GLN A 175 -14.39 15.21 25.76
C GLN A 175 -15.34 16.38 25.99
N THR A 176 -16.62 16.16 25.76
CA THR A 176 -17.66 17.03 26.32
C THR A 176 -17.74 16.74 27.80
N ASP A 177 -17.03 17.50 28.62
CA ASP A 177 -17.35 17.61 30.04
C ASP A 177 -18.82 18.06 30.09
N GLY A 178 -19.74 17.17 30.47
CA GLY A 178 -21.19 17.45 30.50
C GLY A 178 -21.60 18.69 31.31
N LYS A 179 -20.63 19.37 31.95
CA LYS A 179 -20.75 20.71 32.53
C LYS A 179 -20.95 21.83 31.51
N ALA A 180 -20.47 21.70 30.28
CA ALA A 180 -20.65 22.73 29.24
C ALA A 180 -22.13 22.89 28.82
N SER A 181 -22.94 21.85 29.05
CA SER A 181 -24.38 21.85 28.75
C SER A 181 -25.26 22.10 29.98
N LEU A 182 -24.68 22.26 31.17
CA LEU A 182 -25.42 22.59 32.38
C LEU A 182 -25.52 24.12 32.50
N PRO A 183 -26.74 24.69 32.63
CA PRO A 183 -26.88 26.11 32.91
C PRO A 183 -26.13 26.47 34.20
N ALA A 184 -25.26 27.47 34.13
CA ALA A 184 -24.58 28.03 35.28
C ALA A 184 -25.58 28.92 36.04
N TYR A 185 -26.04 28.46 37.21
CA TYR A 185 -26.90 29.24 38.09
C TYR A 185 -26.07 29.98 39.14
N SER A 186 -26.48 31.20 39.50
CA SER A 186 -25.88 31.91 40.63
C SER A 186 -26.27 31.23 41.96
N ARG A 187 -25.57 31.54 43.06
CA ARG A 187 -25.91 31.02 44.39
C ARG A 187 -27.34 31.39 44.81
N GLU A 188 -27.77 32.59 44.46
CA GLU A 188 -29.11 33.11 44.74
C GLU A 188 -30.18 32.35 43.96
N GLU A 189 -29.93 32.05 42.69
CA GLU A 189 -30.84 31.26 41.84
C GLU A 189 -30.97 29.82 42.33
N ILE A 190 -29.88 29.20 42.80
CA ILE A 190 -29.89 27.86 43.39
C ILE A 190 -30.74 27.86 44.67
N ALA A 191 -30.55 28.86 45.54
CA ALA A 191 -31.32 28.98 46.78
C ALA A 191 -32.82 29.21 46.52
N ALA A 192 -33.15 30.05 45.54
CA ALA A 192 -34.54 30.30 45.14
C ALA A 192 -35.22 29.03 44.60
N ARG A 193 -34.52 28.25 43.76
CA ARG A 193 -35.04 26.98 43.23
C ARG A 193 -35.20 25.91 44.30
N ALA A 194 -34.24 25.78 45.22
CA ALA A 194 -34.34 24.85 46.34
C ALA A 194 -35.58 25.16 47.20
N LYS A 195 -35.77 26.44 47.54
CA LYS A 195 -36.94 26.91 48.31
C LYS A 195 -38.27 26.73 47.57
N ALA A 196 -38.28 26.93 46.25
CA ALA A 196 -39.46 26.66 45.43
C ALA A 196 -39.81 25.17 45.37
N THR A 197 -38.79 24.30 45.38
CA THR A 197 -38.99 22.84 45.38
C THR A 197 -39.52 22.34 46.72
N GLU A 198 -39.06 22.92 47.84
CA GLU A 198 -39.63 22.66 49.19
C GLU A 198 -41.09 23.11 49.32
N SER A 199 -41.53 24.03 48.45
CA SER A 199 -42.90 24.55 48.44
C SER A 199 -43.82 23.74 47.50
N LEU A 200 -43.32 22.70 46.84
CA LEU A 200 -44.13 21.83 46.00
C LEU A 200 -44.86 20.80 46.87
N PRO A 201 -46.14 20.50 46.59
CA PRO A 201 -46.88 19.46 47.29
C PRO A 201 -46.18 18.11 47.12
N GLY A 202 -46.02 17.38 48.23
CA GLY A 202 -45.30 16.10 48.26
C GLY A 202 -46.07 14.94 47.60
N SER A 203 -47.36 15.15 47.32
CA SER A 203 -48.23 14.20 46.66
C SER A 203 -49.29 14.92 45.81
N VAL A 204 -49.89 14.21 44.86
CA VAL A 204 -50.95 14.76 43.99
C VAL A 204 -52.22 15.11 44.78
N GLU A 205 -52.39 14.51 45.97
CA GLU A 205 -53.52 14.71 46.88
C GLU A 205 -53.47 16.05 47.64
N ASP A 206 -52.30 16.71 47.67
CA ASP A 206 -52.08 18.02 48.32
C ASP A 206 -52.27 19.21 47.36
N LEU A 207 -52.70 18.95 46.11
CA LEU A 207 -53.03 20.00 45.16
C LEU A 207 -54.46 20.52 45.43
N PRO A 208 -54.68 21.84 45.42
CA PRO A 208 -56.03 22.39 45.54
C PRO A 208 -56.90 21.97 44.35
N ASP A 209 -58.18 21.66 44.61
CA ASP A 209 -59.20 21.28 43.61
C ASP A 209 -59.32 22.26 42.43
#